data_AF-A0A0E9MJS0-F1
#
_entry.id   AF-A0A0E9MJS0-F1
#
_cell.length_a   1.000
_cell.length_b   1.000
_cell.length_c   1.000
_cell.angle_alpha   90.00
_cell.angle_beta   90.00
_cell.angle_gamma   90.00
#
_symmetry.space_group_name_H-M   'P 1'
#
loop_
_entity.id
_entity.type
_entity.pdbx_description
1 polymer ?
#
loop_
_entity_poly.entity_id
_entity_poly.type
_entity_poly.pdbx_seq_one_letter_code
_entity_poly.pdbx_strand_id
1 'polypeptide(L)'
;MQLDLVLDRLLQVGRTEAFADIAQLPELCPNMAVVQLLDRCRDELVPYVEGLAANDRIALIKSVAVLEHQVGGRGSVTHLKRLLALVSDSERSLLDWILRNTTSYWYYAHGARSVEEYDLSKTQIDRRTAERVQRDYERQLQDRERVATAATAKLYNAVRRGDIKAVQALLSKGADAGSLTPEGASLLSFAESRGHAAVATELRNALGGRNAP
;
A
#
# COMPACT_ATOMS: atom_id res chain seq x y z
N MET A 1 -14.07 -37.90 -1.81
CA MET A 1 -13.61 -37.28 -0.56
C MET A 1 -14.74 -36.41 -0.05
N GLN A 2 -15.37 -36.78 1.07
CA GLN A 2 -16.39 -35.94 1.71
C GLN A 2 -15.67 -34.83 2.46
N LEU A 3 -15.92 -33.57 2.08
CA LEU A 3 -15.21 -32.42 2.64
C LEU A 3 -15.43 -32.29 4.15
N ASP A 4 -16.69 -32.43 4.58
CA ASP A 4 -17.09 -32.35 5.98
C ASP A 4 -16.35 -33.36 6.86
N LEU A 5 -16.19 -34.60 6.38
CA LEU A 5 -15.46 -35.64 7.10
C LEU A 5 -14.00 -35.25 7.36
N VAL A 6 -13.36 -34.60 6.37
CA VAL A 6 -11.96 -34.17 6.51
C VAL A 6 -11.86 -32.97 7.44
N LEU A 7 -12.79 -32.00 7.34
CA LEU A 7 -12.83 -30.83 8.23
C LEU A 7 -13.09 -31.25 9.69
N ASP A 8 -14.00 -32.19 9.93
CA ASP A 8 -14.28 -32.73 11.25
C ASP A 8 -13.05 -33.44 11.85
N ARG A 9 -12.30 -34.19 11.02
CA ARG A 9 -11.04 -34.81 11.47
C ARG A 9 -9.97 -33.78 11.79
N LEU A 10 -9.79 -32.77 10.95
CA LEU A 10 -8.86 -31.67 11.22
C LEU A 10 -9.25 -30.92 12.49
N LEU A 11 -10.53 -30.68 12.71
CA LEU A 11 -11.03 -30.08 13.94
C LEU A 11 -10.72 -30.96 15.16
N GLN A 12 -10.94 -32.27 15.07
CA GLN A 12 -10.64 -33.20 16.15
C GLN A 12 -9.13 -33.23 16.49
N VAL A 13 -8.27 -33.24 15.47
CA VAL A 13 -6.81 -33.14 15.65
C VAL A 13 -6.43 -31.81 16.31
N GLY A 14 -7.06 -30.72 15.90
CA GLY A 14 -6.83 -29.40 16.50
C GLY A 14 -7.24 -29.34 17.97
N ARG A 15 -8.35 -29.99 18.34
CA ARG A 15 -8.85 -30.06 19.73
C ARG A 15 -7.91 -30.87 20.63
N THR A 16 -7.30 -31.93 20.10
CA THR A 16 -6.35 -32.78 20.85
C THR A 16 -4.91 -32.30 20.74
N GLU A 17 -4.64 -31.28 19.92
CA GLU A 17 -3.30 -30.79 19.55
C GLU A 17 -2.37 -31.89 18.99
N ALA A 18 -2.95 -32.98 18.46
CA ALA A 18 -2.22 -34.12 17.91
C ALA A 18 -1.77 -33.88 16.46
N PHE A 19 -1.14 -32.73 16.19
CA PHE A 19 -0.86 -32.25 14.83
C PHE A 19 0.01 -33.19 13.97
N ALA A 20 0.80 -34.07 14.61
CA ALA A 20 1.56 -35.11 13.93
C ALA A 20 0.67 -36.11 13.16
N ASP A 21 -0.59 -36.28 13.59
CA ASP A 21 -1.53 -37.22 13.01
C ASP A 21 -2.08 -36.73 11.66
N ILE A 22 -1.99 -35.42 11.36
CA ILE A 22 -2.45 -34.85 10.08
C ILE A 22 -1.73 -35.52 8.90
N ALA A 23 -0.44 -35.82 9.04
CA ALA A 23 0.35 -36.48 7.99
C ALA A 23 -0.06 -37.95 7.76
N GLN A 24 -0.76 -38.55 8.73
CA GLN A 24 -1.18 -39.95 8.71
C GLN A 24 -2.62 -40.13 8.23
N LEU A 25 -3.34 -39.03 7.99
CA LEU A 25 -4.71 -39.08 7.50
C LEU A 25 -4.76 -39.66 6.07
N PRO A 26 -5.45 -40.78 5.85
CA PRO A 26 -5.48 -41.45 4.55
C PRO A 26 -6.11 -40.59 3.45
N GLU A 27 -6.94 -39.61 3.80
CA GLU A 27 -7.54 -38.67 2.86
C GLU A 27 -6.54 -37.63 2.31
N LEU A 28 -5.40 -37.47 2.97
CA LEU A 28 -4.38 -36.44 2.69
C LEU A 28 -3.11 -37.00 2.05
N CYS A 29 -2.99 -38.32 1.93
CA CYS A 29 -1.92 -38.96 1.17
C CYS A 29 -2.39 -39.25 -0.26
N PRO A 30 -1.70 -38.79 -1.32
CA PRO A 30 -0.42 -38.05 -1.37
C PRO A 30 -0.58 -36.52 -1.20
N ASN A 31 0.52 -35.76 -1.09
CA ASN A 31 0.52 -34.27 -0.99
C ASN A 31 -0.38 -33.55 -2.03
N MET A 32 -0.60 -34.14 -3.21
CA MET A 32 -1.56 -33.62 -4.19
C MET A 32 -3.01 -33.60 -3.68
N ALA A 33 -3.41 -34.55 -2.83
CA ALA A 33 -4.70 -34.56 -2.17
C ALA A 33 -4.82 -33.37 -1.19
N VAL A 34 -3.76 -33.03 -0.47
CA VAL A 34 -3.71 -31.81 0.36
C VAL A 34 -3.92 -30.55 -0.48
N VAL A 35 -3.23 -30.45 -1.61
CA VAL A 35 -3.36 -29.30 -2.53
C VAL A 35 -4.79 -29.19 -3.07
N GLN A 36 -5.36 -30.29 -3.55
CA GLN A 36 -6.73 -30.34 -4.09
C GLN A 36 -7.79 -30.07 -3.02
N LEU A 37 -7.60 -30.58 -1.81
CA LEU A 37 -8.46 -30.30 -0.67
C LEU A 37 -8.45 -28.80 -0.36
N LEU A 38 -7.26 -28.20 -0.20
CA LEU A 38 -7.12 -26.77 0.10
C LEU A 38 -7.75 -25.90 -1.00
N ASP A 39 -7.58 -26.25 -2.27
CA ASP A 39 -8.19 -25.48 -3.37
C ASP A 39 -9.72 -25.61 -3.42
N ARG A 40 -10.27 -26.79 -3.09
CA ARG A 40 -11.73 -26.98 -2.96
C ARG A 40 -12.29 -26.30 -1.71
N CYS A 41 -11.57 -26.37 -0.60
CA CYS A 41 -11.94 -25.72 0.67
C CYS A 41 -11.98 -24.20 0.57
N ARG A 42 -11.38 -23.57 -0.46
CA ARG A 42 -11.20 -22.11 -0.51
C ARG A 42 -12.49 -21.33 -0.26
N ASP A 43 -13.61 -21.78 -0.82
CA ASP A 43 -14.89 -21.10 -0.73
C ASP A 43 -15.79 -21.66 0.38
N GLU A 44 -15.58 -22.91 0.78
CA GLU A 44 -16.40 -23.62 1.78
C GLU A 44 -15.87 -23.50 3.22
N LEU A 45 -14.57 -23.23 3.39
CA LEU A 45 -13.91 -23.22 4.70
C LEU A 45 -14.29 -22.02 5.56
N VAL A 46 -14.48 -20.83 4.98
CA VAL A 46 -14.87 -19.63 5.73
C VAL A 46 -16.26 -19.81 6.37
N PRO A 47 -17.32 -20.17 5.63
CA PRO A 47 -18.63 -20.44 6.23
C PRO A 47 -18.62 -21.54 7.29
N TYR A 48 -17.85 -22.62 7.06
CA TYR A 48 -17.72 -23.70 8.03
C TYR A 48 -17.10 -23.18 9.35
N VAL A 49 -15.99 -22.43 9.28
CA VAL A 49 -15.31 -21.87 10.45
C VAL A 49 -16.18 -20.83 11.17
N GLU A 50 -16.93 -20.01 10.43
CA GLU A 50 -17.88 -19.05 11.02
C GLU A 50 -18.97 -19.73 11.87
N GLY A 51 -19.39 -20.94 11.49
CA GLY A 51 -20.34 -21.75 12.24
C GLY A 51 -19.79 -22.36 13.54
N LEU A 52 -18.46 -22.38 13.74
CA LEU A 52 -17.82 -22.99 14.91
C LEU A 52 -17.72 -22.04 16.10
N ALA A 53 -17.67 -22.62 17.30
CA ALA A 53 -17.33 -21.91 18.53
C ALA A 53 -15.89 -21.36 18.49
N ALA A 54 -15.59 -20.31 19.24
CA ALA A 54 -14.29 -19.61 19.18
C ALA A 54 -13.08 -20.55 19.37
N ASN A 55 -13.13 -21.47 20.34
CA ASN A 55 -12.06 -22.43 20.59
C ASN A 55 -11.88 -23.41 19.40
N ASP A 56 -12.97 -23.82 18.78
CA ASP A 56 -12.95 -24.71 17.63
C ASP A 56 -12.41 -24.03 16.37
N ARG A 57 -12.67 -22.72 16.21
CA ARG A 57 -12.04 -21.91 15.15
C ARG A 57 -10.52 -21.94 15.30
N ILE A 58 -10.02 -21.68 16.51
CA ILE A 58 -8.58 -21.69 16.81
C ILE A 58 -7.99 -23.08 16.51
N ALA A 59 -8.61 -24.14 17.01
CA ALA A 59 -8.19 -25.53 16.79
C ALA A 59 -8.10 -25.90 15.30
N LEU A 60 -9.14 -25.56 14.53
CA LEU A 60 -9.17 -25.82 13.10
C LEU A 60 -8.11 -24.99 12.35
N ILE A 61 -7.93 -23.71 12.70
CA ILE A 61 -6.92 -22.86 12.07
C ILE A 61 -5.50 -23.40 12.30
N LYS A 62 -5.17 -23.83 13.53
CA LYS A 62 -3.88 -24.49 13.80
C LYS A 62 -3.68 -25.73 12.92
N SER A 63 -4.73 -26.53 12.76
CA SER A 63 -4.69 -27.74 11.93
C SER A 63 -4.51 -27.42 10.44
N VAL A 64 -5.20 -26.40 9.93
CA VAL A 64 -5.02 -25.89 8.56
C VAL A 64 -3.61 -25.33 8.38
N ALA A 65 -3.04 -24.66 9.38
CA ALA A 65 -1.68 -24.12 9.31
C ALA A 65 -0.63 -25.23 9.18
N VAL A 66 -0.80 -26.33 9.93
CA VAL A 66 0.07 -27.52 9.85
C VAL A 66 -0.13 -28.24 8.52
N LEU A 67 -1.38 -28.37 8.07
CA LEU A 67 -1.69 -28.97 6.77
C LEU A 67 -1.02 -28.22 5.62
N GLU A 68 -1.10 -26.89 5.60
CA GLU A 68 -0.43 -26.07 4.60
C GLU A 68 1.11 -26.15 4.71
N HIS A 69 1.64 -26.30 5.93
CA HIS A 69 3.07 -26.49 6.16
C HIS A 69 3.61 -27.78 5.53
N GLN A 70 2.84 -28.88 5.53
CA GLN A 70 3.25 -30.16 4.92
C GLN A 70 3.55 -30.06 3.42
N VAL A 71 2.92 -29.11 2.72
CA VAL A 71 3.15 -28.85 1.30
C VAL A 71 4.12 -27.69 1.05
N GLY A 72 4.89 -27.27 2.08
CA GLY A 72 5.86 -26.19 2.01
C GLY A 72 5.27 -24.78 2.15
N GLY A 73 4.00 -24.68 2.51
CA GLY A 73 3.25 -23.42 2.53
C GLY A 73 2.66 -23.07 1.16
N ARG A 74 1.65 -22.21 1.17
CA ARG A 74 0.85 -21.84 -0.02
C ARG A 74 1.17 -20.43 -0.56
N GLY A 75 2.15 -19.74 0.02
CA GLY A 75 2.51 -18.39 -0.40
C GLY A 75 1.33 -17.42 -0.27
N SER A 76 0.99 -16.71 -1.34
CA SER A 76 -0.14 -15.76 -1.36
C SER A 76 -1.52 -16.42 -1.38
N VAL A 77 -1.61 -17.72 -1.59
CA VAL A 77 -2.88 -18.46 -1.65
C VAL A 77 -3.17 -19.27 -0.37
N THR A 78 -2.47 -18.96 0.74
CA THR A 78 -2.81 -19.50 2.07
C THR A 78 -4.20 -19.07 2.50
N HIS A 79 -4.95 -19.99 3.09
CA HIS A 79 -6.27 -19.71 3.66
C HIS A 79 -6.18 -18.97 4.99
N LEU A 80 -5.03 -19.09 5.67
CA LEU A 80 -4.81 -18.53 7.00
C LEU A 80 -5.06 -17.03 7.06
N LYS A 81 -4.78 -16.27 5.99
CA LYS A 81 -5.07 -14.83 5.96
C LYS A 81 -6.55 -14.53 6.17
N ARG A 82 -7.43 -15.30 5.54
CA ARG A 82 -8.89 -15.14 5.67
C ARG A 82 -9.36 -15.69 7.02
N LEU A 83 -8.84 -16.84 7.44
CA LEU A 83 -9.26 -17.49 8.66
C LEU A 83 -8.85 -16.75 9.94
N LEU A 84 -7.64 -16.18 9.97
CA LEU A 84 -7.18 -15.37 11.10
C LEU A 84 -8.06 -14.13 11.31
N ALA A 85 -8.70 -13.61 10.25
CA ALA A 85 -9.65 -12.50 10.37
C ALA A 85 -10.98 -12.90 11.03
N LEU A 86 -11.29 -14.20 11.13
CA LEU A 86 -12.52 -14.72 11.76
C LEU A 86 -12.38 -14.95 13.27
N VAL A 87 -11.19 -14.71 13.82
CA VAL A 87 -10.86 -14.90 15.23
C VAL A 87 -10.44 -13.57 15.83
N SER A 88 -11.08 -13.20 16.94
CA SER A 88 -10.66 -12.07 17.76
C SER A 88 -9.44 -12.47 18.61
N ASP A 89 -8.24 -12.36 18.04
CA ASP A 89 -6.96 -12.70 18.70
C ASP A 89 -6.26 -11.42 19.18
N SER A 90 -6.80 -10.80 20.24
CA SER A 90 -6.27 -9.54 20.78
C SER A 90 -4.83 -9.67 21.30
N GLU A 91 -4.48 -10.83 21.84
CA GLU A 91 -3.14 -11.14 22.34
C GLU A 91 -2.21 -11.71 21.27
N ARG A 92 -2.72 -11.93 20.05
CA ARG A 92 -1.98 -12.52 18.91
C ARG A 92 -1.37 -13.89 19.22
N SER A 93 -1.96 -14.62 20.15
CA SER A 93 -1.48 -15.92 20.62
C SER A 93 -1.56 -17.01 19.53
N LEU A 94 -2.63 -16.99 18.73
CA LEU A 94 -2.79 -17.91 17.60
C LEU A 94 -1.81 -17.55 16.48
N LEU A 95 -1.67 -16.26 16.16
CA LEU A 95 -0.68 -15.83 15.18
C LEU A 95 0.74 -16.21 15.60
N ASP A 96 1.12 -15.97 16.86
CA ASP A 96 2.45 -16.33 17.37
C ASP A 96 2.70 -17.84 17.30
N TRP A 97 1.69 -18.64 17.66
CA TRP A 97 1.75 -20.09 17.50
C TRP A 97 1.98 -20.50 16.04
N ILE A 98 1.25 -19.92 15.08
CA ILE A 98 1.40 -20.22 13.66
C ILE A 98 2.82 -19.89 13.18
N LEU A 99 3.32 -18.70 13.52
CA LEU A 99 4.65 -18.23 13.09
C LEU A 99 5.79 -19.11 13.65
N ARG A 100 5.64 -19.60 14.89
CA ARG A 100 6.64 -20.46 15.52
C ARG A 100 6.63 -21.90 15.01
N ASN A 101 5.44 -22.42 14.72
CA ASN A 101 5.26 -23.86 14.46
C ASN A 101 5.14 -24.19 12.97
N THR A 102 4.92 -23.20 12.10
CA THR A 102 4.62 -23.46 10.68
C THR A 102 5.25 -22.43 9.76
N THR A 103 5.47 -22.81 8.50
CA THR A 103 5.90 -21.90 7.42
C THR A 103 4.74 -21.40 6.56
N SER A 104 3.51 -21.80 6.88
CA SER A 104 2.33 -21.58 6.04
C SER A 104 1.95 -20.11 5.89
N TYR A 105 2.32 -19.25 6.85
CA TYR A 105 2.07 -17.81 6.81
C TYR A 105 3.27 -16.94 6.41
N TRP A 106 4.41 -17.52 6.04
CA TRP A 106 5.66 -16.78 5.77
C TRP A 106 5.54 -15.70 4.69
N TYR A 107 4.68 -15.87 3.69
CA TYR A 107 4.47 -14.86 2.65
C TYR A 107 3.96 -13.53 3.21
N TYR A 108 2.97 -13.60 4.12
CA TYR A 108 2.40 -12.42 4.77
C TYR A 108 3.20 -11.99 6.00
N ALA A 109 3.87 -12.94 6.66
CA ALA A 109 4.73 -12.66 7.80
C ALA A 109 6.13 -12.15 7.41
N HIS A 110 6.45 -12.13 6.11
CA HIS A 110 7.79 -11.79 5.60
C HIS A 110 8.91 -12.63 6.23
N GLY A 111 8.64 -13.92 6.47
CA GLY A 111 9.58 -14.85 7.08
C GLY A 111 9.73 -14.73 8.61
N ALA A 112 8.93 -13.89 9.27
CA ALA A 112 8.93 -13.80 10.72
C ALA A 112 8.55 -15.14 11.39
N ARG A 113 9.20 -15.44 12.51
CA ARG A 113 8.99 -16.64 13.34
C ARG A 113 8.34 -16.33 14.68
N SER A 114 8.02 -15.07 14.95
CA SER A 114 7.27 -14.61 16.11
C SER A 114 6.46 -13.37 15.75
N VAL A 115 5.48 -13.03 16.58
CA VAL A 115 4.71 -11.79 16.42
C VAL A 115 5.61 -10.56 16.54
N GLU A 116 6.62 -10.58 17.41
CA GLU A 116 7.58 -9.50 17.57
C GLU A 116 8.36 -9.23 16.27
N GLU A 117 8.90 -10.28 15.64
CA GLU A 117 9.60 -10.17 14.35
C GLU A 117 8.66 -9.67 13.25
N TYR A 118 7.41 -10.13 13.26
CA TYR A 118 6.40 -9.72 12.30
C TYR A 118 6.06 -8.23 12.43
N ASP A 119 5.82 -7.74 13.65
CA ASP A 119 5.48 -6.34 13.91
C ASP A 119 6.66 -5.41 13.63
N LEU A 120 7.89 -5.84 13.93
CA LEU A 120 9.10 -5.12 13.54
C LEU A 120 9.23 -5.03 12.01
N SER A 121 9.03 -6.13 11.30
CA SER A 121 9.10 -6.18 9.83
C SER A 121 8.05 -5.28 9.19
N LYS A 122 6.82 -5.33 9.71
CA LYS A 122 5.71 -4.49 9.24
C LYS A 122 6.00 -3.01 9.46
N THR A 123 6.47 -2.64 10.65
CA THR A 123 6.85 -1.26 10.98
C THR A 123 7.95 -0.74 10.04
N GLN A 124 8.95 -1.58 9.72
CA GLN A 124 10.01 -1.21 8.77
C GLN A 124 9.49 -1.02 7.34
N ILE A 125 8.56 -1.86 6.89
CA ILE A 125 7.94 -1.73 5.57
C ILE A 125 7.10 -0.45 5.49
N ASP A 126 6.30 -0.18 6.50
CA ASP A 126 5.46 1.01 6.59
C ASP A 126 6.33 2.27 6.59
N ARG A 127 7.42 2.26 7.38
CA ARG A 127 8.42 3.34 7.38
C ARG A 127 9.04 3.56 6.01
N ARG A 128 9.53 2.50 5.36
CA ARG A 128 10.13 2.60 4.01
C ARG A 128 9.13 3.09 2.97
N THR A 129 7.87 2.71 3.10
CA THR A 129 6.79 3.17 2.21
C THR A 129 6.51 4.65 2.43
N ALA A 130 6.41 5.10 3.68
CA ALA A 130 6.27 6.52 4.02
C ALA A 130 7.47 7.35 3.53
N GLU A 131 8.70 6.87 3.71
CA GLU A 131 9.93 7.52 3.21
C GLU A 131 9.98 7.60 1.68
N ARG A 132 9.38 6.64 0.95
CA ARG A 132 9.26 6.71 -0.51
C ARG A 132 8.28 7.79 -0.92
N VAL A 133 7.09 7.79 -0.33
CA VAL A 133 6.05 8.81 -0.59
C VAL A 133 6.59 10.21 -0.32
N GLN A 134 7.26 10.39 0.82
CA GLN A 134 7.84 11.68 1.20
C GLN A 134 8.89 12.16 0.19
N ARG A 135 9.82 11.29 -0.23
CA ARG A 135 10.83 11.66 -1.22
C ARG A 135 10.24 12.00 -2.58
N ASP A 136 9.22 11.27 -3.01
CA ASP A 136 8.56 11.54 -4.29
C ASP A 136 7.80 12.88 -4.24
N TYR A 137 7.18 13.20 -3.10
CA TYR A 137 6.58 14.51 -2.86
C TYR A 137 7.62 15.64 -2.90
N GLU A 138 8.74 15.50 -2.20
CA GLU A 138 9.83 16.49 -2.19
C GLU A 138 10.42 16.71 -3.59
N ARG A 139 10.62 15.63 -4.36
CA ARG A 139 11.07 15.72 -5.75
C ARG A 139 10.09 16.50 -6.62
N GLN A 140 8.80 16.23 -6.49
CA GLN A 140 7.78 16.96 -7.25
C GLN A 140 7.76 18.44 -6.89
N LEU A 141 7.90 18.80 -5.62
CA LEU A 141 8.01 20.20 -5.20
C LEU A 141 9.26 20.87 -5.80
N GLN A 142 10.42 20.23 -5.72
CA GLN A 142 11.66 20.75 -6.28
C GLN A 142 11.60 20.91 -7.81
N ASP A 143 11.00 19.95 -8.52
CA ASP A 143 10.82 20.05 -9.97
C ASP A 143 9.87 21.19 -10.34
N ARG A 144 8.77 21.38 -9.59
CA ARG A 144 7.85 22.52 -9.78
C ARG A 144 8.54 23.84 -9.52
N GLU A 145 9.32 23.95 -8.44
CA GLU A 145 10.10 25.13 -8.12
C GLU A 145 11.12 25.43 -9.22
N ARG A 146 11.90 24.43 -9.67
CA ARG A 146 12.86 24.59 -10.76
C ARG A 146 12.20 25.08 -12.05
N VAL A 147 11.04 24.51 -12.39
CA VAL A 147 10.25 24.93 -13.57
C VAL A 147 9.77 26.36 -13.40
N ALA A 148 9.26 26.73 -12.23
CA ALA A 148 8.82 28.09 -11.92
C ALA A 148 9.98 29.09 -12.01
N THR A 149 11.13 28.82 -11.38
CA THR A 149 12.33 29.65 -11.45
C THR A 149 12.81 29.86 -12.88
N ALA A 150 12.88 28.78 -13.68
CA ALA A 150 13.27 28.85 -15.08
C ALA A 150 12.25 29.62 -15.94
N ALA A 151 10.95 29.55 -15.60
CA ALA A 151 9.91 30.31 -16.26
C ALA A 151 9.99 31.80 -15.90
N THR A 152 10.19 32.13 -14.62
CA THR A 152 10.43 33.50 -14.12
C THR A 152 11.57 34.18 -14.86
N ALA A 153 12.72 33.49 -15.01
CA ALA A 153 13.88 34.03 -15.72
C ALA A 153 13.59 34.39 -17.19
N LYS A 154 12.62 33.72 -17.83
CA LYS A 154 12.21 33.96 -19.22
C LYS A 154 11.08 34.99 -19.35
N LEU A 155 10.39 35.28 -18.26
CA LEU A 155 9.19 36.12 -18.25
C LEU A 155 9.48 37.55 -18.73
N TYR A 156 10.58 38.15 -18.28
CA TYR A 156 10.99 39.49 -18.74
C TYR A 156 11.09 39.59 -20.26
N ASN A 157 11.72 38.62 -20.92
CA ASN A 157 11.88 38.65 -22.38
C ASN A 157 10.55 38.46 -23.13
N ALA A 158 9.59 37.73 -22.56
CA ALA A 158 8.24 37.62 -23.12
C ALA A 158 7.49 38.95 -23.00
N VAL A 159 7.54 39.57 -21.82
CA VAL A 159 6.94 40.89 -21.55
C VAL A 159 7.56 41.98 -22.43
N ARG A 160 8.89 41.99 -22.56
CA ARG A 160 9.63 42.96 -23.39
C ARG A 160 9.24 42.92 -24.87
N ARG A 161 8.83 41.75 -25.36
CA ARG A 161 8.38 41.56 -26.75
C ARG A 161 6.88 41.76 -26.93
N GLY A 162 6.12 41.94 -25.85
CA GLY A 162 4.66 41.96 -25.90
C GLY A 162 4.03 40.61 -26.26
N ASP A 163 4.75 39.50 -26.08
CA ASP A 163 4.29 38.17 -26.49
C ASP A 163 3.34 37.58 -25.45
N ILE A 164 2.05 37.86 -25.64
CA ILE A 164 0.97 37.43 -24.76
C ILE A 164 0.92 35.91 -24.56
N LYS A 165 1.16 35.13 -25.62
CA LYS A 165 1.11 33.66 -25.56
C LYS A 165 2.26 33.12 -24.71
N ALA A 166 3.46 33.66 -24.89
CA ALA A 166 4.60 33.29 -24.07
C ALA A 166 4.41 33.70 -22.61
N VAL A 167 3.84 34.88 -22.34
CA VAL A 167 3.54 35.34 -20.97
C VAL A 167 2.56 34.39 -20.28
N GLN A 168 1.42 34.09 -20.91
CA GLN A 168 0.43 33.15 -20.35
C GLN A 168 1.04 31.76 -20.08
N ALA A 169 1.83 31.23 -21.01
CA ALA A 169 2.47 29.92 -20.86
C ALA A 169 3.56 29.87 -19.78
N LEU A 170 4.21 31.00 -19.48
CA LEU A 170 5.20 31.10 -18.40
C LEU A 170 4.51 31.26 -17.04
N LEU A 171 3.46 32.07 -16.95
CA LEU A 171 2.64 32.22 -15.76
C LEU A 171 1.97 30.90 -15.36
N SER A 172 1.46 30.13 -16.33
CA SER A 172 0.89 28.80 -16.06
C SER A 172 1.91 27.78 -15.53
N LYS A 173 3.21 28.03 -15.75
CA LYS A 173 4.32 27.24 -15.20
C LYS A 173 4.77 27.70 -13.81
N GLY A 174 4.07 28.68 -13.22
CA GLY A 174 4.39 29.25 -11.92
C GLY A 174 5.43 30.38 -11.95
N ALA A 175 5.65 31.01 -13.11
CA ALA A 175 6.50 32.19 -13.17
C ALA A 175 5.99 33.30 -12.24
N ASP A 176 6.91 33.97 -11.57
CA ASP A 176 6.60 35.07 -10.66
C ASP A 176 6.25 36.34 -11.45
N ALA A 177 4.96 36.65 -11.53
CA ALA A 177 4.46 37.88 -12.16
C ALA A 177 4.95 39.17 -11.48
N GLY A 178 5.41 39.07 -10.22
CA GLY A 178 5.97 40.19 -9.45
C GLY A 178 7.44 40.48 -9.71
N SER A 179 8.07 39.71 -10.62
CA SER A 179 9.47 39.91 -10.95
C SER A 179 9.76 41.30 -11.52
N LEU A 180 11.02 41.69 -11.40
CA LEU A 180 11.52 42.99 -11.83
C LEU A 180 12.29 42.86 -13.14
N THR A 181 12.31 43.95 -13.88
CA THR A 181 13.23 44.18 -15.01
C THR A 181 14.68 44.31 -14.50
N PRO A 182 15.69 44.16 -15.37
CA PRO A 182 17.10 44.43 -15.02
C PRO A 182 17.32 45.83 -14.46
N GLU A 183 16.49 46.80 -14.86
CA GLU A 183 16.52 48.19 -14.39
C GLU A 183 15.75 48.40 -13.06
N GLY A 184 15.21 47.33 -12.47
CA GLY A 184 14.51 47.37 -11.17
C GLY A 184 13.04 47.78 -11.24
N ALA A 185 12.50 48.11 -12.42
CA ALA A 185 11.08 48.39 -12.59
C ALA A 185 10.25 47.09 -12.58
N SER A 186 9.00 47.14 -12.09
CA SER A 186 8.07 46.00 -12.18
C SER A 186 7.79 45.61 -13.63
N LEU A 187 7.63 44.32 -13.91
CA LEU A 187 7.19 43.86 -15.24
C LEU A 187 5.85 44.46 -15.67
N LEU A 188 4.96 44.73 -14.71
CA LEU A 188 3.65 45.35 -14.98
C LEU A 188 3.82 46.79 -15.47
N SER A 189 4.55 47.63 -14.73
CA SER A 189 4.77 49.03 -15.11
C SER A 189 5.56 49.14 -16.42
N PHE A 190 6.49 48.22 -16.65
CA PHE A 190 7.19 48.12 -17.93
C PHE A 190 6.22 47.80 -19.07
N ALA A 191 5.35 46.80 -18.93
CA ALA A 191 4.36 46.43 -19.95
C ALA A 191 3.39 47.59 -20.27
N GLU A 192 2.94 48.32 -19.25
CA GLU A 192 2.08 49.49 -19.39
C GLU A 192 2.78 50.61 -20.15
N SER A 193 4.04 50.93 -19.79
CA SER A 193 4.83 51.97 -20.47
C SER A 193 5.11 51.69 -21.94
N ARG A 194 5.13 50.40 -22.33
CA ARG A 194 5.33 49.94 -23.71
C ARG A 194 4.02 49.81 -24.50
N GLY A 195 2.87 50.06 -23.87
CA GLY A 195 1.55 49.91 -24.50
C GLY A 195 1.09 48.46 -24.68
N HIS A 196 1.70 47.50 -23.99
CA HIS A 196 1.33 46.09 -24.07
C HIS A 196 0.13 45.76 -23.15
N ALA A 197 -1.03 46.34 -23.46
CA ALA A 197 -2.22 46.30 -22.62
C ALA A 197 -2.68 44.86 -22.26
N ALA A 198 -2.65 43.93 -23.21
CA ALA A 198 -3.02 42.53 -22.97
C ALA A 198 -2.05 41.85 -21.98
N VAL A 199 -0.74 42.09 -22.11
CA VAL A 199 0.29 41.55 -21.21
C VAL A 199 0.17 42.16 -19.81
N ALA A 200 -0.07 43.47 -19.72
CA ALA A 200 -0.28 44.15 -18.44
C ALA A 200 -1.50 43.58 -17.69
N THR A 201 -2.58 43.28 -18.40
CA THR A 201 -3.76 42.64 -17.80
C THR A 201 -3.46 41.24 -17.28
N GLU A 202 -2.73 40.40 -18.02
CA GLU A 202 -2.34 39.07 -17.54
C GLU A 202 -1.44 39.12 -16.30
N LEU A 203 -0.44 40.01 -16.30
CA LEU A 203 0.44 40.19 -15.14
C LEU A 203 -0.36 40.69 -13.93
N ARG A 204 -1.28 41.64 -14.12
CA ARG A 204 -2.15 42.15 -13.05
C ARG A 204 -3.07 41.06 -12.49
N ASN A 205 -3.64 40.22 -13.35
CA ASN A 205 -4.46 39.10 -12.93
C ASN A 205 -3.66 38.07 -12.11
N ALA A 206 -2.46 37.71 -12.57
CA ALA A 206 -1.58 36.79 -11.86
C ALA A 206 -1.11 37.37 -10.50
N LEU A 207 -0.91 38.68 -10.40
CA LEU A 207 -0.59 39.38 -9.15
C LEU A 207 -1.79 39.43 -8.19
N GLY A 208 -3.00 39.67 -8.69
CA GLY A 208 -4.22 39.72 -7.89
C GLY A 208 -4.70 38.35 -7.40
N GLY A 209 -4.45 37.29 -8.19
CA GLY A 209 -4.76 35.90 -7.82
C GLY A 209 -3.89 35.33 -6.71
N ARG A 210 -2.80 36.01 -6.33
CA ARG A 210 -1.94 35.67 -5.18
C ARG A 210 -2.61 35.92 -3.81
N ASN A 211 -3.79 36.56 -3.79
CA ASN A 211 -4.51 37.00 -2.59
C ASN A 211 -5.88 36.33 -2.36
N ALA A 212 -6.22 35.23 -3.04
CA ALA A 212 -7.45 34.48 -2.72
C ALA A 212 -7.12 33.39 -1.66
N PRO A 213 -7.87 33.33 -0.53
CA PRO A 213 -7.62 32.40 0.58
C PRO A 213 -7.82 30.93 0.21
#